data_AF-A0A2Z6P7D4-F1
#
_entry.id   AF-A0A2Z6P7D4-F1
#
_cell.length_a   1.000
_cell.length_b   1.000
_cell.length_c   1.000
_cell.angle_alpha   90.00
_cell.angle_beta   90.00
_cell.angle_gamma   90.00
#
_symmetry.space_group_name_H-M   'P 1'
#
loop_
_entity.id
_entity.type
_entity.pdbx_description
1 polymer ?
#
loop_
_entity_poly.entity_id
_entity_poly.type
_entity_poly.pdbx_seq_one_letter_code
_entity_poly.pdbx_strand_id
1 'polypeptide(L)'
;MLMSKQKKNVNAKRLLISINVLGSAGPIRFVVNEEELVAAVIDTALKSYAREGRLPVLGTDITSFALYCPHVGSDALSPWDNIGSHGARNFMLCKKPQANDGVADADRVGNRTAVVSRRGGGSWKAWFNKSLNLKISTH
;
A
#
# COMPACT_ATOMS: atom_id res chain seq x y z
N MET A 1 -32.16 29.90 3.54
CA MET A 1 -31.94 28.95 2.44
C MET A 1 -31.03 27.83 2.94
N LEU A 2 -31.58 26.67 3.30
CA LEU A 2 -30.75 25.50 3.67
C LEU A 2 -30.20 24.88 2.38
N MET A 3 -28.88 24.99 2.19
CA MET A 3 -28.18 24.30 1.12
C MET A 3 -28.15 22.81 1.46
N SER A 4 -28.98 22.02 0.77
CA SER A 4 -28.94 20.57 0.84
C SER A 4 -27.58 20.09 0.34
N LYS A 5 -26.71 19.67 1.28
CA LYS A 5 -25.46 18.99 0.96
C LYS A 5 -25.79 17.74 0.15
N GLN A 6 -25.22 17.68 -1.05
CA GLN A 6 -25.39 16.59 -2.00
C GLN A 6 -25.18 15.24 -1.31
N LYS A 7 -26.26 14.46 -1.24
CA LYS A 7 -26.22 13.03 -0.90
C LYS A 7 -25.65 12.30 -2.12
N LYS A 8 -24.33 12.12 -2.14
CA LYS A 8 -23.64 11.43 -3.23
C LYS A 8 -23.87 9.91 -3.10
N ASN A 9 -24.62 9.40 -4.09
CA ASN A 9 -24.80 8.03 -4.58
C ASN A 9 -25.44 6.96 -3.66
N VAL A 10 -26.62 6.50 -4.10
CA VAL A 10 -27.54 5.54 -3.45
C VAL A 10 -27.18 4.07 -3.76
N ASN A 11 -26.08 3.81 -4.48
CA ASN A 11 -25.61 2.44 -4.74
C ASN A 11 -24.09 2.28 -4.64
N ALA A 12 -23.45 2.99 -3.70
CA ALA A 12 -22.03 2.80 -3.43
C ALA A 12 -21.81 1.43 -2.76
N LYS A 13 -21.39 0.44 -3.56
CA LYS A 13 -20.94 -0.85 -3.04
C LYS A 13 -19.72 -0.59 -2.15
N ARG A 14 -19.84 -1.00 -0.89
CA ARG A 14 -18.81 -0.82 0.13
C ARG A 14 -17.98 -2.09 0.23
N LEU A 15 -16.67 -1.91 0.26
CA LEU A 15 -15.70 -2.97 0.33
C LEU A 15 -14.89 -2.80 1.62
N LEU A 16 -14.80 -3.86 2.42
CA LEU A 16 -13.80 -3.93 3.47
C LEU A 16 -12.45 -4.29 2.83
N ILE A 17 -11.48 -3.38 2.95
CA ILE A 17 -10.13 -3.59 2.46
C ILE A 17 -9.14 -3.74 3.61
N SER A 18 -8.06 -4.45 3.33
CA SER A 18 -6.93 -4.71 4.21
C SER A 18 -5.66 -4.20 3.54
N ILE A 19 -5.02 -3.22 4.15
CA ILE A 19 -3.79 -2.61 3.65
C ILE A 19 -2.63 -3.02 4.54
N ASN A 20 -1.69 -3.77 3.98
CA ASN A 20 -0.45 -4.13 4.65
C ASN A 20 0.62 -3.08 4.34
N VAL A 21 1.12 -2.40 5.36
CA VAL A 21 2.20 -1.42 5.19
C VAL A 21 3.54 -2.14 5.31
N LEU A 22 4.45 -1.89 4.39
CA LEU A 22 5.79 -2.47 4.47
C LEU A 22 6.48 -2.04 5.78
N GLY A 23 6.84 -3.03 6.61
CA GLY A 23 7.51 -2.81 7.90
C GLY A 23 6.59 -2.56 9.10
N SER A 24 5.26 -2.59 8.93
CA SER A 24 4.33 -2.50 10.07
C SER A 24 4.13 -3.85 10.76
N ALA A 25 3.67 -3.81 12.01
CA ALA A 25 3.34 -4.99 12.81
C ALA A 25 2.12 -5.80 12.27
N GLY A 26 1.34 -5.23 11.34
CA GLY A 26 0.18 -5.90 10.77
C GLY A 26 -0.59 -5.00 9.77
N PRO A 27 -1.69 -5.52 9.19
CA PRO A 27 -2.52 -4.78 8.25
C PRO A 27 -3.44 -3.78 8.96
N ILE A 28 -3.85 -2.75 8.24
CA ILE A 28 -4.91 -1.81 8.62
C ILE A 28 -6.14 -2.18 7.83
N ARG A 29 -7.30 -2.23 8.48
CA ARG A 29 -8.57 -2.59 7.84
C ARG A 29 -9.57 -1.47 8.00
N PHE A 30 -10.17 -1.07 6.88
CA PHE A 30 -11.23 -0.07 6.87
C PHE A 30 -12.15 -0.26 5.67
N VAL A 31 -13.32 0.35 5.73
CA VAL A 31 -14.34 0.26 4.69
C VAL A 31 -14.18 1.43 3.74
N VAL A 32 -14.12 1.14 2.44
CA VAL A 32 -14.07 2.12 1.35
C VAL A 32 -15.21 1.87 0.37
N ASN A 33 -15.51 2.85 -0.47
CA ASN A 33 -16.42 2.63 -1.59
C ASN A 33 -15.65 2.03 -2.78
N GLU A 34 -16.28 1.15 -3.56
CA GLU A 34 -15.64 0.56 -4.74
C GLU A 34 -15.27 1.61 -5.81
N GLU A 35 -16.02 2.70 -5.88
CA GLU A 35 -15.80 3.85 -6.78
C GLU A 35 -14.72 4.84 -6.26
N GLU A 36 -14.07 4.53 -5.14
CA GLU A 36 -13.08 5.42 -4.54
C GLU A 36 -11.73 5.31 -5.24
N LEU A 37 -11.10 6.47 -5.47
CA LEU A 37 -9.80 6.54 -6.12
C LEU A 37 -8.70 5.97 -5.22
N VAL A 38 -7.74 5.27 -5.82
CA VAL A 38 -6.56 4.74 -5.11
C VAL A 38 -5.82 5.84 -4.32
N ALA A 39 -5.71 7.06 -4.86
CA ALA A 39 -5.11 8.19 -4.14
C ALA A 39 -5.81 8.49 -2.80
N ALA A 40 -7.15 8.47 -2.78
CA ALA A 40 -7.94 8.70 -1.58
C ALA A 40 -7.81 7.53 -0.59
N VAL A 41 -7.73 6.30 -1.10
CA VAL A 41 -7.46 5.10 -0.28
C VAL A 41 -6.08 5.18 0.38
N ILE A 42 -5.06 5.67 -0.31
CA ILE A 42 -3.72 5.87 0.28
C ILE A 42 -3.78 6.92 1.39
N ASP A 43 -4.40 8.07 1.15
CA ASP A 43 -4.54 9.14 2.15
C ASP A 43 -5.26 8.66 3.42
N THR A 44 -6.39 7.96 3.25
CA THR A 44 -7.15 7.38 4.37
C THR A 44 -6.34 6.31 5.11
N ALA A 45 -5.53 5.52 4.40
CA ALA A 45 -4.64 4.54 5.01
C ALA A 45 -3.56 5.21 5.87
N LEU A 46 -2.89 6.26 5.35
CA LEU A 46 -1.86 7.01 6.08
C LEU A 46 -2.44 7.68 7.32
N LYS A 47 -3.62 8.31 7.20
CA LYS A 47 -4.32 8.92 8.34
C LYS A 47 -4.70 7.89 9.39
N SER A 48 -5.23 6.73 8.99
CA SER A 48 -5.58 5.65 9.90
C SER A 48 -4.35 5.06 10.58
N TYR A 49 -3.26 4.90 9.84
CA TYR A 49 -1.97 4.43 10.35
C TYR A 49 -1.41 5.35 11.45
N ALA A 50 -1.43 6.66 11.21
CA ALA A 50 -0.99 7.66 12.17
C ALA A 50 -1.92 7.71 13.40
N ARG A 51 -3.24 7.59 13.19
CA ARG A 51 -4.23 7.53 14.29
C ARG A 51 -4.05 6.33 15.20
N GLU A 52 -3.65 5.19 14.64
CA GLU A 52 -3.34 3.99 15.41
C GLU A 52 -1.96 4.06 16.10
N GLY A 53 -1.14 5.10 15.85
CA GLY A 53 0.17 5.27 16.47
C GLY A 53 1.18 4.18 16.05
N ARG A 54 1.02 3.62 14.85
CA ARG A 54 1.85 2.51 14.37
C ARG A 54 3.26 2.97 13.97
N LEU A 55 4.18 2.00 13.98
CA LEU A 55 5.56 2.16 13.54
C LEU A 55 5.85 1.25 12.33
N PRO A 56 6.65 1.69 11.35
CA PRO A 56 7.38 2.97 11.29
C PRO A 56 6.49 4.19 11.04
N VAL A 57 6.87 5.35 11.58
CA VAL A 57 6.13 6.61 11.35
C VAL A 57 6.14 6.94 9.86
N LEU A 58 4.95 6.91 9.25
CA LEU A 58 4.75 7.28 7.86
C LEU A 58 4.54 8.81 7.77
N GLY A 59 5.03 9.41 6.68
CA GLY A 59 4.70 10.79 6.35
C GLY A 59 3.27 10.95 5.84
N THR A 60 2.85 12.19 5.62
CA THR A 60 1.55 12.55 5.05
C THR A 60 1.54 12.64 3.53
N ASP A 61 2.70 12.52 2.87
CA ASP A 61 2.83 12.70 1.44
C ASP A 61 2.37 11.44 0.66
N ILE A 62 1.21 11.54 0.04
CA ILE A 62 0.59 10.49 -0.78
C ILE A 62 1.48 10.09 -1.96
N THR A 63 2.21 11.04 -2.55
CA THR A 63 2.99 10.80 -3.77
C THR A 63 4.19 9.89 -3.52
N SER A 64 4.70 9.92 -2.29
CA SER A 64 5.77 9.06 -1.81
C SER A 64 5.35 7.60 -1.61
N PHE A 65 4.07 7.25 -1.77
CA PHE A 65 3.58 5.89 -1.62
C PHE A 65 3.01 5.31 -2.92
N ALA A 66 3.08 3.99 -3.03
CA ALA A 66 2.43 3.19 -4.05
C ALA A 66 1.63 2.07 -3.39
N LEU A 67 0.44 1.82 -3.93
CA LEU A 67 -0.42 0.72 -3.54
C LEU A 67 -0.25 -0.42 -4.55
N TYR A 68 0.02 -1.63 -4.06
CA TYR A 68 0.20 -2.81 -4.89
C TYR A 68 -0.95 -3.79 -4.69
N CYS A 69 -1.46 -4.31 -5.80
CA CYS A 69 -2.44 -5.38 -5.80
C CYS A 69 -1.77 -6.73 -6.11
N PRO A 70 -1.93 -7.74 -5.25
CA PRO A 70 -1.35 -9.08 -5.46
C PRO A 70 -1.86 -9.77 -6.72
N HIS A 71 -3.10 -9.47 -7.13
CA HIS A 71 -3.77 -10.09 -8.28
C HIS A 71 -3.36 -9.46 -9.61
N VAL A 72 -2.88 -8.21 -9.60
CA VAL A 72 -2.54 -7.42 -10.80
C VAL A 72 -1.05 -7.55 -11.16
N GLY A 73 -0.26 -8.27 -10.35
CA GLY A 73 1.15 -8.53 -10.60
C GLY A 73 2.09 -7.62 -9.81
N SER A 74 3.25 -7.29 -10.38
CA SER A 74 4.28 -6.48 -9.70
C SER A 74 4.08 -4.96 -9.87
N ASP A 75 3.07 -4.54 -10.61
CA ASP A 75 2.86 -3.14 -10.92
C ASP A 75 2.05 -2.42 -9.83
N ALA A 76 2.41 -1.16 -9.60
CA ALA A 76 1.67 -0.30 -8.69
C ALA A 76 0.36 0.13 -9.34
N LEU A 77 -0.69 0.23 -8.54
CA LEU A 77 -1.98 0.75 -8.98
C LEU A 77 -1.85 2.23 -9.33
N SER A 78 -2.53 2.67 -10.38
CA SER A 78 -2.58 4.09 -10.72
C SER A 78 -3.36 4.84 -9.63
N PRO A 79 -2.89 6.01 -9.18
CA PRO A 79 -3.63 6.84 -8.22
C PRO A 79 -5.04 7.23 -8.69
N TRP A 80 -5.27 7.21 -10.01
CA TRP A 80 -6.51 7.58 -10.68
C TRP A 80 -7.47 6.40 -10.90
N ASP A 81 -7.04 5.18 -10.60
CA ASP A 81 -7.90 4.00 -10.75
C ASP A 81 -8.87 3.91 -9.58
N ASN A 82 -10.04 3.30 -9.84
CA ASN A 82 -11.00 2.95 -8.82
C ASN A 82 -10.56 1.67 -8.11
N ILE A 83 -10.55 1.69 -6.78
CA ILE A 83 -10.09 0.56 -5.96
C ILE A 83 -10.87 -0.73 -6.21
N GLY A 84 -12.18 -0.61 -6.50
CA GLY A 84 -13.05 -1.75 -6.77
C GLY A 84 -12.80 -2.42 -8.12
N SER A 85 -12.16 -1.73 -9.08
CA SER A 85 -11.92 -2.28 -10.42
C SER A 85 -10.95 -3.47 -10.42
N HIS A 86 -10.03 -3.50 -9.45
CA HIS A 86 -9.02 -4.55 -9.33
C HIS A 86 -9.53 -5.83 -8.67
N GLY A 87 -10.78 -5.86 -8.19
CA GLY A 87 -11.40 -7.05 -7.57
C GLY A 87 -10.71 -7.57 -6.31
N ALA A 88 -9.74 -6.83 -5.77
CA ALA A 88 -8.93 -7.23 -4.63
C ALA A 88 -9.40 -6.57 -3.34
N ARG A 89 -9.20 -7.26 -2.22
CA ARG A 89 -9.46 -6.74 -0.87
C ARG A 89 -8.20 -6.57 -0.04
N ASN A 90 -7.09 -7.18 -0.47
CA ASN A 90 -5.81 -7.14 0.23
C ASN A 90 -4.81 -6.37 -0.65
N PHE A 91 -4.27 -5.29 -0.11
CA PHE A 91 -3.34 -4.42 -0.81
C PHE A 91 -2.07 -4.24 0.02
N MET A 92 -0.97 -3.87 -0.64
CA MET A 92 0.29 -3.58 0.02
C MET A 92 0.69 -2.12 -0.23
N LEU A 93 0.89 -1.36 0.83
CA LEU A 93 1.34 0.03 0.76
C LEU A 93 2.86 0.07 0.96
N CYS A 94 3.56 0.55 -0.06
CA CYS A 94 5.01 0.66 -0.06
C CYS A 94 5.42 2.13 -0.25
N LYS A 95 6.47 2.55 0.46
CA LYS A 95 7.12 3.83 0.20
C LYS A 95 7.97 3.71 -1.06
N LYS A 96 7.73 4.59 -2.03
CA LYS A 96 8.57 4.74 -3.22
C LYS A 96 9.92 5.34 -2.81
N PRO A 97 11.05 4.84 -3.34
CA PRO A 97 12.31 5.53 -3.20
C PRO A 97 12.21 6.88 -3.92
N GLN A 98 12.28 7.98 -3.18
CA GLN A 98 12.39 9.31 -3.79
C GLN A 98 13.81 9.43 -4.34
N ALA A 99 13.93 9.70 -5.63
CA ALA A 99 15.18 10.18 -6.22
C ALA A 99 15.31 11.67 -5.87
N ASN A 100 15.85 11.97 -4.69
CA ASN A 100 16.45 13.26 -4.39
C ASN A 100 17.61 13.03 -3.42
N ASP A 101 18.77 13.57 -3.81
CA ASP A 101 20.10 13.30 -3.31
C ASP A 101 20.34 13.64 -1.83
N GLY A 102 21.22 12.86 -1.19
CA GLY A 102 21.73 13.09 0.16
C GLY A 102 22.77 12.04 0.54
N VAL A 103 24.04 12.36 0.29
CA VAL A 103 25.27 11.59 0.46
C VAL A 103 25.40 10.86 1.81
N ALA A 104 25.76 9.58 1.75
CA ALA A 104 26.62 8.93 2.73
C ALA A 104 27.74 8.18 1.96
N ASP A 105 28.83 8.91 1.77
CA ASP A 105 30.22 8.50 1.57
C ASP A 105 30.54 7.38 0.57
N ALA A 106 30.92 7.81 -0.64
CA ALA A 106 31.73 7.04 -1.57
C ALA A 106 33.11 7.69 -1.67
N ASP A 107 34.03 7.37 -0.75
CA ASP A 107 35.45 7.51 -1.04
C ASP A 107 35.89 6.29 -1.85
N ARG A 108 36.27 6.56 -3.10
CA ARG A 108 36.69 5.55 -4.09
C ARG A 108 38.20 5.64 -4.24
N VAL A 109 38.92 4.64 -3.75
CA VAL A 109 40.16 4.20 -4.41
C VAL A 109 40.20 2.66 -4.46
N GLY A 110 39.98 2.15 -5.67
CA GLY A 110 40.60 0.96 -6.25
C GLY A 110 40.60 -0.35 -5.45
N ASN A 111 39.60 -1.21 -5.66
CA ASN A 111 39.82 -2.49 -6.34
C ASN A 111 38.51 -3.24 -6.60
N ARG A 112 38.52 -3.96 -7.72
CA ARG A 112 37.43 -4.80 -8.24
C ARG A 112 37.05 -5.87 -7.21
N THR A 113 35.86 -5.78 -6.63
CA THR A 113 35.03 -6.95 -6.28
C THR A 113 33.57 -6.52 -6.23
N ALA A 114 32.71 -7.29 -6.88
CA ALA A 114 31.28 -7.13 -6.82
C ALA A 114 30.78 -7.38 -5.39
N VAL A 115 30.60 -6.31 -4.61
CA VAL A 115 29.84 -6.41 -3.35
C VAL A 115 28.37 -6.26 -3.71
N VAL A 116 27.78 -7.40 -4.04
CA VAL A 116 26.35 -7.64 -3.92
C VAL A 116 25.95 -7.17 -2.53
N SER A 117 25.15 -6.10 -2.48
CA SER A 117 24.35 -5.75 -1.31
C SER A 117 23.41 -6.92 -1.03
N ARG A 118 23.89 -7.90 -0.25
CA ARG A 118 23.09 -8.96 0.33
C ARG A 118 22.30 -8.38 1.49
N ARG A 119 21.21 -7.68 1.18
CA ARG A 119 20.17 -7.35 2.16
C ARG A 119 18.86 -8.00 1.75
N GLY A 120 18.77 -9.30 2.06
CA GLY A 120 17.53 -10.05 2.29
C GLY A 120 16.35 -9.78 1.36
N GLY A 121 16.57 -9.65 0.05
CA GLY A 121 15.52 -9.56 -0.96
C GLY A 121 14.91 -10.93 -1.24
N GLY A 122 14.33 -11.57 -0.22
CA GLY A 122 13.76 -12.89 -0.34
C GLY A 122 12.59 -13.05 0.61
N SER A 123 11.43 -13.41 0.04
CA SER A 123 10.30 -14.00 0.77
C SER A 123 9.17 -13.10 1.31
N TRP A 124 9.06 -11.83 0.91
CA TRP A 124 7.76 -11.14 1.04
C TRP A 124 6.66 -11.79 0.19
N LYS A 125 7.03 -12.39 -0.97
CA LYS A 125 6.09 -13.08 -1.87
C LYS A 125 5.61 -14.42 -1.31
N ALA A 126 6.43 -15.12 -0.52
CA ALA A 126 6.02 -16.38 0.11
C ALA A 126 5.17 -16.17 1.37
N TRP A 127 5.34 -15.05 2.09
CA TRP A 127 4.40 -14.65 3.13
C TRP A 127 3.02 -14.37 2.53
N PHE A 128 2.97 -13.55 1.49
CA PHE A 128 1.70 -13.06 0.95
C PHE A 128 0.82 -14.19 0.37
N ASN A 129 1.42 -15.14 -0.33
CA ASN A 129 0.71 -16.30 -0.88
C ASN A 129 0.14 -17.25 0.19
N LYS A 130 0.75 -17.33 1.38
CA LYS A 130 0.27 -18.18 2.48
C LYS A 130 -0.99 -17.60 3.14
N SER A 131 -1.12 -16.28 3.26
CA SER A 131 -2.33 -15.66 3.83
C SER A 131 -3.55 -15.67 2.91
N LEU A 132 -3.35 -15.88 1.60
CA LEU A 132 -4.45 -15.94 0.62
C LEU A 132 -4.97 -17.36 0.36
N ASN A 133 -4.22 -18.41 0.73
CA ASN A 133 -4.60 -19.82 0.52
C ASN A 133 -5.42 -20.40 1.68
N LEU A 134 -6.18 -19.59 2.42
CA LEU A 134 -7.16 -20.12 3.37
C LEU A 134 -8.33 -20.70 2.57
N LYS A 135 -8.14 -21.89 2.01
CA LYS A 135 -9.21 -22.74 1.48
C LYS A 135 -10.17 -22.99 2.64
N ILE A 136 -11.26 -22.25 2.67
CA ILE A 136 -12.42 -22.54 3.50
C ILE A 136 -13.00 -23.83 2.93
N SER A 137 -12.58 -24.97 3.48
CA SER A 137 -13.24 -26.24 3.23
C SER A 137 -14.59 -26.18 3.93
N THR A 138 -15.64 -25.90 3.17
CA THR A 138 -17.02 -26.14 3.60
C THR A 138 -17.24 -27.65 3.63
N HIS A 139 -17.45 -28.21 4.82
CA HIS A 139 -18.06 -29.52 5.02
C HIS A 139 -19.57 -29.31 5.24
#